data_AF-A0A7T3W0Y4-F1
#
_entry.id   AF-A0A7T3W0Y4-F1
#
_cell.length_a   1.000
_cell.length_b   1.000
_cell.length_c   1.000
_cell.angle_alpha   90.00
_cell.angle_beta   90.00
_cell.angle_gamma   90.00
#
_symmetry.space_group_name_H-M   'P 1'
#
loop_
_entity.id
_entity.type
_entity.pdbx_description
1 polymer ?
#
loop_
_entity_poly.entity_id
_entity_poly.type
_entity_poly.pdbx_seq_one_letter_code
_entity_poly.pdbx_strand_id
1 'polypeptide(L)'
;MDNIKHCPFCFHSSFHSKGYYPKTYTVLLQHHQQLQIEAKIKRYKYLRCNKSFSDSLNLTPNHSRISYATIEGIMNALKKRNETFASVASNFNLSETTVRRYFDKYYHPPKVYLPTVLCLDEVFIPSLDIQSKYLTVMYDFENKKLVEVLPRRWENYLLNYFAQIPLEHRNRVEYVCIDMYKNYKIVAQQYLKKATICVDSFHVIKNLNDSLDRIRVRIMRQFHSDSTEYYLHSRTYYTKVTS
;
A
#
# COMPACT_ATOMS: atom_id res chain seq x y z
N MET A 1 28.59 7.11 29.82
CA MET A 1 29.47 5.96 29.56
C MET A 1 29.82 6.00 28.08
N ASP A 2 31.02 6.50 27.76
CA ASP A 2 31.46 6.64 26.38
C ASP A 2 31.63 5.26 25.75
N ASN A 3 30.84 4.97 24.72
CA ASN A 3 30.98 3.75 23.90
C ASN A 3 32.38 3.76 23.28
N ILE A 4 33.29 2.94 23.82
CA ILE A 4 34.65 2.79 23.28
C ILE A 4 34.55 2.27 21.85
N LYS A 5 34.82 3.14 20.88
CA LYS A 5 34.79 2.80 19.45
C LYS A 5 36.01 1.94 19.10
N HIS A 6 35.80 0.64 19.01
CA HIS A 6 36.81 -0.30 18.54
C HIS A 6 36.90 -0.24 17.01
N CYS A 7 38.12 -0.38 16.47
CA CYS A 7 38.29 -0.46 15.03
C CYS A 7 37.67 -1.76 14.48
N PRO A 8 36.76 -1.72 13.49
CA PRO A 8 36.12 -2.92 12.94
C PRO A 8 37.07 -3.81 12.12
N PHE A 9 38.33 -3.40 11.92
CA PHE A 9 39.31 -4.12 11.10
C PHE A 9 40.48 -4.68 11.91
N CYS A 10 40.92 -3.97 12.96
CA CYS A 10 42.05 -4.42 13.79
C CYS A 10 41.68 -4.58 15.27
N PHE A 11 40.42 -4.33 15.64
CA PHE A 11 39.86 -4.48 16.99
C PHE A 11 40.58 -3.69 18.11
N HIS A 12 41.46 -2.75 17.75
CA HIS A 12 42.12 -1.86 18.70
C HIS A 12 41.31 -0.59 18.92
N SER A 13 41.37 -0.06 20.15
CA SER A 13 40.67 1.13 20.60
C SER A 13 41.55 2.39 20.60
N SER A 14 42.85 2.28 20.34
CA SER A 14 43.76 3.42 20.35
C SER A 14 43.63 4.26 19.06
N PHE A 15 43.18 5.51 19.22
CA PHE A 15 43.06 6.49 18.14
C PHE A 15 43.50 7.88 18.60
N HIS A 16 43.86 8.75 17.65
CA HIS A 16 44.11 10.17 17.90
C HIS A 16 43.16 11.04 17.07
N SER A 17 42.96 12.28 17.48
CA SER A 17 42.15 13.25 16.73
C SER A 17 42.91 13.78 15.51
N LYS A 18 42.23 13.85 14.36
CA LYS A 18 42.71 14.45 13.10
C LYS A 18 42.12 15.86 12.89
N GLY A 19 41.67 16.51 13.97
CA GLY A 19 40.98 17.80 13.92
C GLY A 19 39.51 17.69 13.52
N TYR A 20 38.96 18.81 13.05
CA TYR A 20 37.55 18.96 12.68
C TYR A 20 37.39 19.19 11.18
N TYR A 21 36.25 18.81 10.63
CA TYR A 21 35.82 19.23 9.30
C TYR A 21 34.41 19.80 9.36
N PRO A 22 34.10 20.82 8.54
CA PRO A 22 32.74 21.33 8.42
C PRO A 22 31.88 20.32 7.67
N LYS A 23 30.68 20.08 8.17
CA LYS A 23 29.63 19.32 7.49
C LYS A 23 28.33 20.09 7.55
N THR A 24 27.73 20.32 6.38
CA THR A 24 26.43 20.97 6.25
C THR A 24 25.33 19.91 6.15
N TYR A 25 24.28 20.10 6.94
CA TYR A 25 23.05 19.31 6.91
C TYR A 25 21.92 20.17 6.36
N THR A 26 21.09 19.60 5.49
CA THR A 26 19.94 20.30 4.90
C THR A 26 18.66 19.70 5.45
N VAL A 27 17.86 20.52 6.10
CA VAL A 27 16.50 20.21 6.53
C VAL A 27 15.54 20.94 5.61
N LEU A 28 14.92 20.20 4.70
CA LEU A 28 13.82 20.70 3.88
C LEU A 28 12.52 20.53 4.67
N LEU A 29 11.74 21.60 4.73
CA LEU A 29 10.45 21.69 5.38
C LEU A 29 9.36 21.88 4.30
N GLN A 30 8.10 21.75 4.70
CA GLN A 30 6.98 22.02 3.80
C GLN A 30 6.96 23.48 3.34
N HIS A 31 6.28 23.76 2.23
CA HIS A 31 6.13 25.11 1.67
C HIS A 31 7.48 25.74 1.28
N HIS A 32 8.37 24.95 0.68
CA HIS A 32 9.64 25.42 0.13
C HIS A 32 10.63 26.03 1.14
N GLN A 33 10.42 25.80 2.43
CA GLN A 33 11.32 26.27 3.48
C GLN A 33 12.53 25.34 3.61
N GLN A 34 13.71 25.90 3.83
CA GLN A 34 14.93 25.13 4.09
C GLN A 34 15.73 25.72 5.24
N LEU A 35 16.29 24.83 6.05
CA LEU A 35 17.24 25.15 7.11
C LEU A 35 18.56 24.44 6.81
N GLN A 36 19.66 25.19 6.90
CA GLN A 36 21.00 24.63 6.81
C GLN A 36 21.66 24.65 8.19
N ILE A 37 22.18 23.50 8.61
CA ILE A 37 22.90 23.35 9.87
C ILE A 37 24.35 23.06 9.53
N GLU A 38 25.25 23.96 9.91
CA GLU A 38 26.68 23.75 9.78
C GLU A 38 27.25 23.23 11.09
N ALA A 39 27.84 22.04 11.07
CA ALA A 39 28.47 21.46 12.23
C ALA A 39 29.96 21.19 11.97
N LYS A 40 30.77 21.41 13.00
CA LYS A 40 32.18 20.99 13.00
C LYS A 40 32.27 19.58 13.55
N ILE A 41 32.53 18.61 12.68
CA ILE A 41 32.60 17.19 13.03
C ILE A 41 34.03 16.79 13.33
N LYS A 42 34.25 16.13 14.47
CA LYS A 42 35.57 15.63 14.86
C LYS A 42 35.93 14.36 14.09
N ARG A 43 37.19 14.30 13.62
CA ARG A 43 37.76 13.12 12.93
C ARG A 43 38.78 12.44 13.83
N TYR A 44 38.88 11.14 13.67
CA TYR A 44 39.84 10.30 14.36
C TYR A 44 40.54 9.38 13.38
N LYS A 45 41.76 8.98 13.75
CA LYS A 45 42.55 8.00 13.02
C LYS A 45 43.06 6.95 14.00
N TYR A 46 42.80 5.68 13.70
CA TYR A 46 43.31 4.57 14.48
C TYR A 46 44.83 4.47 14.31
N LEU A 47 45.55 4.27 15.40
CA LEU A 47 47.02 4.28 15.41
C LEU A 47 47.60 3.05 14.70
N ARG A 48 46.98 1.87 14.88
CA ARG A 48 47.51 0.60 14.37
C ARG A 48 47.26 0.38 12.87
N CYS A 49 46.03 0.63 12.40
CA CYS A 49 45.63 0.34 11.02
C CYS A 49 45.55 1.57 10.12
N ASN A 50 45.83 2.77 10.66
CA ASN A 50 45.75 4.05 9.97
C ASN A 50 44.37 4.41 9.37
N LYS A 51 43.33 3.61 9.60
CA LYS A 51 41.96 3.89 9.14
C LYS A 51 41.35 5.04 9.93
N SER A 52 40.52 5.83 9.25
CA SER A 52 39.89 7.02 9.84
C SER A 52 38.39 6.80 10.03
N PHE A 53 37.83 7.44 11.05
CA PHE A 53 36.40 7.56 11.26
C PHE A 53 36.05 8.97 11.75
N SER A 54 34.78 9.33 11.67
CA SER A 54 34.28 10.62 12.15
C SER A 54 33.21 10.40 13.20
N ASP A 55 33.01 11.37 14.08
CA ASP A 55 31.78 11.43 14.85
C ASP A 55 30.58 11.66 13.93
N SER A 56 29.41 11.22 14.38
CA SER A 56 28.16 11.37 13.65
C SER A 56 27.14 11.99 14.58
N LEU A 57 26.55 13.11 14.15
CA LEU A 57 25.37 13.67 14.80
C LEU A 57 24.10 12.88 14.47
N ASN A 58 24.17 11.85 13.62
CA ASN A 58 23.05 10.99 13.20
C ASN A 58 21.83 11.76 12.65
N LEU A 59 22.03 12.99 12.14
CA LEU A 59 20.96 13.81 11.58
C LEU A 59 20.57 13.41 10.16
N THR A 60 21.46 12.73 9.42
CA THR A 60 21.22 12.30 8.04
C THR A 60 21.58 10.83 7.85
N PRO A 61 20.93 10.15 6.89
CA PRO A 61 21.39 8.85 6.42
C PRO A 61 22.83 8.93 5.90
N ASN A 62 23.54 7.79 5.94
CA ASN A 62 24.88 7.67 5.37
C ASN A 62 24.90 8.15 3.92
N HIS A 63 25.90 8.97 3.59
CA HIS A 63 26.09 9.58 2.26
C HIS A 63 24.94 10.48 1.77
N SER A 64 24.05 10.93 2.67
CA SER A 64 23.00 11.90 2.36
C SER A 64 23.23 13.25 3.06
N ARG A 65 22.83 14.33 2.37
CA ARG A 65 22.74 15.69 2.92
C ARG A 65 21.36 16.00 3.51
N ILE A 66 20.34 15.23 3.14
CA ILE A 66 18.95 15.39 3.57
C ILE A 66 18.73 14.73 4.92
N SER A 67 18.17 15.49 5.85
CA SER A 67 17.95 15.06 7.23
C SER A 67 16.87 13.99 7.39
N TYR A 68 16.93 13.22 8.48
CA TYR A 68 15.85 12.33 8.89
C TYR A 68 14.54 13.09 9.14
N ALA A 69 14.61 14.30 9.72
CA ALA A 69 13.44 15.15 9.93
C ALA A 69 12.71 15.47 8.60
N THR A 70 13.45 15.71 7.53
CA THR A 70 12.88 15.89 6.18
C THR A 70 12.23 14.61 5.69
N ILE A 71 12.87 13.45 5.87
CA ILE A 71 12.32 12.16 5.45
C ILE A 71 11.01 11.89 6.21
N GLU A 72 10.96 12.12 7.51
CA GLU A 72 9.74 12.00 8.31
C GLU A 72 8.64 12.98 7.85
N GLY A 73 9.02 14.23 7.54
CA GLY A 73 8.11 15.22 6.96
C GLY A 73 7.49 14.75 5.63
N ILE A 74 8.31 14.18 4.75
CA ILE A 74 7.87 13.60 3.48
C ILE A 74 6.90 12.43 3.73
N MET A 75 7.26 11.50 4.63
CA MET A 75 6.42 10.34 4.94
C MET A 75 5.08 10.75 5.54
N ASN A 76 5.07 11.77 6.40
CA ASN A 76 3.83 12.29 6.98
C ASN A 76 2.97 13.02 5.94
N ALA A 77 3.58 13.72 4.98
CA ALA A 77 2.84 14.34 3.87
C ALA A 77 2.16 13.28 3.00
N LEU A 78 2.87 12.19 2.66
CA LEU A 78 2.36 11.09 1.84
C LEU A 78 1.20 10.30 2.48
N LYS A 79 0.96 10.43 3.78
CA LYS A 79 -0.20 9.81 4.44
C LYS A 79 -1.53 10.48 4.08
N LYS A 80 -1.51 11.72 3.58
CA LYS A 80 -2.73 12.45 3.21
C LYS A 80 -3.30 11.88 1.92
N ARG A 81 -4.61 11.61 1.90
CA ARG A 81 -5.30 10.95 0.76
C ARG A 81 -5.16 11.67 -0.59
N ASN A 82 -5.00 12.99 -0.59
CA ASN A 82 -4.98 13.80 -1.81
C ASN A 82 -3.56 14.15 -2.28
N GLU A 83 -2.53 13.69 -1.57
CA GLU A 83 -1.14 14.01 -1.90
C GLU A 83 -0.55 12.95 -2.85
N THR A 84 0.04 13.41 -3.94
CA THR A 84 0.79 12.57 -4.88
C THR A 84 2.29 12.71 -4.64
N PHE A 85 3.08 11.75 -5.14
CA PHE A 85 4.55 11.89 -5.10
C PHE A 85 5.03 13.19 -5.74
N ALA A 86 4.41 13.62 -6.84
CA ALA A 86 4.73 14.86 -7.52
C ALA A 86 4.38 16.11 -6.68
N SER A 87 3.21 16.13 -6.04
CA SER A 87 2.80 17.22 -5.14
C SER A 87 3.75 17.35 -3.96
N VAL A 88 4.05 16.24 -3.27
CA VAL A 88 4.99 16.23 -2.14
C VAL A 88 6.40 16.62 -2.60
N ALA A 89 6.85 16.15 -3.76
CA ALA A 89 8.13 16.53 -4.32
C ALA A 89 8.23 18.05 -4.53
N SER A 90 7.21 18.66 -5.13
CA SER A 90 7.12 20.11 -5.30
C SER A 90 7.20 20.84 -3.96
N ASN A 91 6.36 20.43 -2.99
CA ASN A 91 6.27 21.08 -1.67
C ASN A 91 7.59 21.10 -0.87
N PHE A 92 8.45 20.10 -1.09
CA PHE A 92 9.75 19.95 -0.43
C PHE A 92 10.96 20.35 -1.30
N ASN A 93 10.76 20.90 -2.51
CA ASN A 93 11.83 21.20 -3.48
C ASN A 93 12.68 19.98 -3.85
N LEU A 94 12.05 18.84 -4.09
CA LEU A 94 12.69 17.58 -4.48
C LEU A 94 12.20 17.09 -5.84
N SER A 95 12.94 16.17 -6.45
CA SER A 95 12.42 15.41 -7.59
C SER A 95 11.45 14.32 -7.12
N GLU A 96 10.43 14.02 -7.93
CA GLU A 96 9.51 12.91 -7.66
C GLU A 96 10.26 11.58 -7.48
N THR A 97 11.29 11.34 -8.29
CA THR A 97 12.17 10.16 -8.20
C THR A 97 12.85 10.04 -6.83
N THR A 98 13.22 11.17 -6.22
CA THR A 98 13.84 11.18 -4.89
C THR A 98 12.83 10.81 -3.80
N VAL A 99 11.61 11.36 -3.90
CA VAL A 99 10.52 11.05 -2.97
C VAL A 99 10.14 9.57 -3.06
N ARG A 100 9.95 9.03 -4.28
CA ARG A 100 9.69 7.60 -4.51
C ARG A 100 10.77 6.71 -3.90
N ARG A 101 12.06 7.03 -4.15
CA ARG A 101 13.18 6.29 -3.55
C ARG A 101 13.15 6.31 -2.03
N TYR A 102 12.77 7.42 -1.41
CA TYR A 102 12.63 7.47 0.05
C TYR A 102 11.45 6.65 0.54
N PHE A 103 10.31 6.73 -0.14
CA PHE A 103 9.16 5.88 0.14
C PHE A 103 9.56 4.40 0.09
N ASP A 104 10.10 3.92 -1.03
CA ASP A 104 10.50 2.52 -1.21
C ASP A 104 11.54 2.06 -0.16
N LYS A 105 12.40 2.96 0.29
CA LYS A 105 13.48 2.64 1.25
C LYS A 105 13.00 2.58 2.70
N TYR A 106 12.11 3.49 3.12
CA TYR A 106 11.76 3.67 4.53
C TYR A 106 10.31 3.31 4.86
N TYR A 107 9.44 3.20 3.85
CA TYR A 107 8.10 2.67 4.05
C TYR A 107 8.17 1.15 4.06
N HIS A 108 7.87 0.58 5.22
CA HIS A 108 7.71 -0.86 5.38
C HIS A 108 6.25 -1.10 5.74
N PRO A 109 5.46 -1.73 4.85
CA PRO A 109 4.08 -2.04 5.17
C PRO A 109 4.03 -2.95 6.41
N PRO A 110 3.03 -2.77 7.29
CA PRO A 110 2.88 -3.65 8.44
C PRO A 110 2.65 -5.08 7.97
N LYS A 111 3.05 -6.06 8.78
CA LYS A 111 2.71 -7.47 8.52
C LYS A 111 1.19 -7.62 8.45
N VAL A 112 0.72 -8.28 7.39
CA VAL A 112 -0.71 -8.53 7.18
C VAL A 112 -1.19 -9.59 8.16
N TYR A 113 -2.19 -9.24 8.95
CA TYR A 113 -2.90 -10.17 9.82
C TYR A 113 -4.32 -10.35 9.27
N LEU A 114 -4.74 -11.61 9.09
CA LEU A 114 -6.11 -11.88 8.67
C LEU A 114 -7.09 -11.58 9.82
N PRO A 115 -8.22 -10.90 9.53
CA PRO A 115 -9.25 -10.56 10.51
C PRO A 115 -10.16 -11.75 10.81
N THR A 116 -11.06 -11.62 11.78
CA THR A 116 -12.09 -12.63 12.08
C THR A 116 -13.11 -12.71 10.94
N VAL A 117 -13.54 -11.55 10.42
CA VAL A 117 -14.44 -11.41 9.27
C VAL A 117 -13.68 -10.77 8.10
N LEU A 118 -13.31 -11.60 7.13
CA LEU A 118 -12.56 -11.20 5.95
C LEU A 118 -13.51 -11.02 4.75
N CYS A 119 -13.41 -9.91 4.06
CA CYS A 119 -14.06 -9.70 2.76
C CYS A 119 -13.04 -9.78 1.63
N LEU A 120 -13.35 -10.54 0.59
CA LEU A 120 -12.60 -10.58 -0.68
C LEU A 120 -13.46 -9.99 -1.78
N ASP A 121 -12.96 -8.94 -2.41
CA ASP A 121 -13.63 -8.29 -3.53
C ASP A 121 -12.61 -7.94 -4.63
N GLU A 122 -13.09 -7.41 -5.75
CA GLU A 122 -12.28 -7.08 -6.90
C GLU A 122 -12.54 -5.68 -7.45
N VAL A 123 -11.44 -4.97 -7.72
CA VAL A 123 -11.47 -3.62 -8.28
C VAL A 123 -10.88 -3.65 -9.68
N PHE A 124 -11.67 -3.20 -10.65
CA PHE A 124 -11.24 -3.03 -12.04
C PHE A 124 -10.55 -1.69 -12.23
N ILE A 125 -9.29 -1.72 -12.66
CA ILE A 125 -8.51 -0.53 -12.97
C ILE A 125 -8.05 -0.62 -14.44
N PRO A 126 -8.67 0.12 -15.37
CA PRO A 126 -8.37 0.04 -16.80
C PRO A 126 -6.94 0.43 -17.15
N SER A 127 -6.38 1.39 -16.42
CA SER A 127 -5.05 1.97 -16.61
C SER A 127 -3.92 1.17 -15.98
N LEU A 128 -4.22 0.03 -15.36
CA LEU A 128 -3.20 -0.80 -14.73
C LEU A 128 -2.34 -1.48 -15.81
N ASP A 129 -1.07 -1.10 -15.89
CA ASP A 129 -0.08 -1.71 -16.79
C ASP A 129 0.55 -2.97 -16.17
N ILE A 130 -0.31 -3.91 -15.78
CA ILE A 130 0.06 -5.20 -15.18
C ILE A 130 -0.76 -6.29 -15.90
N GLN A 131 -0.30 -7.55 -15.83
CA GLN A 131 -0.95 -8.71 -16.44
C GLN A 131 -2.44 -8.90 -16.11
N SER A 132 -2.97 -8.27 -15.04
CA SER A 132 -4.39 -8.28 -14.69
C SER A 132 -4.90 -6.86 -14.49
N LYS A 133 -6.05 -6.53 -15.09
CA LYS A 133 -6.79 -5.29 -14.84
C LYS A 133 -7.67 -5.33 -13.59
N TYR A 134 -7.74 -6.49 -12.94
CA TYR A 134 -8.49 -6.71 -11.71
C TYR A 134 -7.51 -6.93 -10.56
N LEU A 135 -7.63 -6.09 -9.54
CA LEU A 135 -6.98 -6.21 -8.25
C LEU A 135 -7.90 -6.94 -7.28
N THR A 136 -7.35 -7.81 -6.44
CA THR A 136 -8.11 -8.40 -5.32
C THR A 136 -7.92 -7.54 -4.10
N VAL A 137 -9.02 -7.07 -3.51
CA VAL A 137 -9.02 -6.27 -2.29
C VAL A 137 -9.41 -7.17 -1.12
N MET A 138 -8.57 -7.18 -0.10
CA MET A 138 -8.83 -7.85 1.17
C MET A 138 -9.23 -6.79 2.18
N TYR A 139 -10.40 -6.93 2.78
CA TYR A 139 -10.96 -5.94 3.70
C TYR A 139 -11.41 -6.59 5.00
N ASP A 140 -11.13 -5.92 6.12
CA ASP A 140 -11.59 -6.30 7.45
C ASP A 140 -12.94 -5.64 7.69
N PHE A 141 -13.98 -6.47 7.72
CA PHE A 141 -15.35 -6.02 7.86
C PHE A 141 -15.63 -5.41 9.24
N GLU A 142 -15.06 -5.98 10.30
CA GLU A 142 -15.32 -5.54 11.67
C GLU A 142 -14.62 -4.21 11.96
N ASN A 143 -13.32 -4.14 11.67
CA ASN A 143 -12.52 -2.94 11.97
C ASN A 143 -12.60 -1.87 10.89
N LYS A 144 -13.29 -2.16 9.78
CA LYS A 144 -13.45 -1.27 8.62
C LYS A 144 -12.12 -0.84 8.01
N LYS A 145 -11.16 -1.76 7.92
CA LYS A 145 -9.79 -1.50 7.48
C LYS A 145 -9.42 -2.30 6.26
N LEU A 146 -8.63 -1.69 5.39
CA LEU A 146 -7.96 -2.40 4.32
C LEU A 146 -6.92 -3.36 4.92
N VAL A 147 -7.00 -4.63 4.55
CA VAL A 147 -6.04 -5.66 4.95
C VAL A 147 -4.87 -5.68 3.98
N GLU A 148 -5.17 -5.84 2.68
CA GLU A 148 -4.16 -5.90 1.62
C GLU A 148 -4.79 -5.69 0.24
N VAL A 149 -4.00 -5.24 -0.73
CA VAL A 149 -4.38 -5.20 -2.16
C VAL A 149 -3.45 -6.07 -2.96
N LEU A 150 -4.00 -7.11 -3.58
CA LEU A 150 -3.26 -8.05 -4.39
C LEU A 150 -3.33 -7.67 -5.88
N PRO A 151 -2.22 -7.78 -6.63
CA PRO A 151 -2.14 -7.37 -8.02
C PRO A 151 -2.97 -8.25 -8.98
N ARG A 152 -3.44 -9.41 -8.53
CA ARG A 152 -4.09 -10.42 -9.38
C ARG A 152 -5.16 -11.19 -8.60
N ARG A 153 -6.23 -11.55 -9.32
CA ARG A 153 -7.34 -12.39 -8.84
C ARG A 153 -7.28 -13.86 -9.26
N TRP A 154 -6.25 -14.27 -10.00
CA TRP A 154 -6.16 -15.63 -10.53
C TRP A 154 -5.94 -16.64 -9.42
N GLU A 155 -6.56 -17.82 -9.56
CA GLU A 155 -6.53 -18.89 -8.57
C GLU A 155 -5.10 -19.23 -8.14
N ASN A 156 -4.20 -19.52 -9.08
CA ASN A 156 -2.81 -19.87 -8.79
C ASN A 156 -2.07 -18.81 -7.97
N TYR A 157 -2.31 -17.53 -8.25
CA TYR A 157 -1.70 -16.42 -7.53
C TYR A 157 -2.24 -16.35 -6.09
N LEU A 158 -3.55 -16.42 -5.93
CA LEU A 158 -4.19 -16.39 -4.62
C LEU A 158 -3.81 -17.60 -3.77
N LEU A 159 -3.79 -18.80 -4.33
CA LEU A 159 -3.35 -20.01 -3.63
C LEU A 159 -1.92 -19.86 -3.12
N ASN A 160 -1.00 -19.36 -3.96
CA ASN A 160 0.39 -19.12 -3.57
C ASN A 160 0.53 -18.04 -2.49
N TYR A 161 -0.32 -17.00 -2.54
CA TYR A 161 -0.34 -15.95 -1.53
C TYR A 161 -0.82 -16.47 -0.17
N PHE A 162 -1.99 -17.13 -0.12
CA PHE A 162 -2.54 -17.67 1.12
C PHE A 162 -1.69 -18.81 1.72
N ALA A 163 -0.91 -19.52 0.90
CA ALA A 163 0.06 -20.51 1.38
C ALA A 163 1.16 -19.90 2.27
N GLN A 164 1.58 -18.67 1.99
CA GLN A 164 2.63 -17.97 2.73
C GLN A 164 2.15 -17.45 4.09
N ILE A 165 0.83 -17.34 4.28
CA ILE A 165 0.25 -16.89 5.54
C ILE A 165 0.36 -18.03 6.58
N PRO A 166 0.88 -17.79 7.79
CA PRO A 166 0.93 -18.80 8.84
C PRO A 166 -0.45 -19.41 9.14
N LEU A 167 -0.47 -20.70 9.48
CA LEU A 167 -1.70 -21.45 9.73
C LEU A 167 -2.54 -20.83 10.86
N GLU A 168 -1.90 -20.30 11.90
CA GLU A 168 -2.57 -19.63 13.02
C GLU A 168 -3.41 -18.44 12.56
N HIS A 169 -2.90 -17.62 11.65
CA HIS A 169 -3.63 -16.48 11.09
C HIS A 169 -4.77 -16.93 10.18
N ARG A 170 -4.56 -17.98 9.38
CA ARG A 170 -5.63 -18.58 8.56
C ARG A 170 -6.79 -19.12 9.40
N ASN A 171 -6.47 -19.75 10.52
CA ASN A 171 -7.45 -20.33 11.45
C ASN A 171 -8.21 -19.29 12.28
N ARG A 172 -7.77 -18.03 12.29
CA ARG A 172 -8.45 -16.92 12.96
C ARG A 172 -9.68 -16.44 12.19
N VAL A 173 -9.72 -16.67 10.88
CA VAL A 173 -10.85 -16.26 10.04
C VAL A 173 -12.02 -17.18 10.33
N GLU A 174 -13.12 -16.62 10.84
CA GLU A 174 -14.37 -17.33 11.14
C GLU A 174 -15.41 -17.13 10.04
N TYR A 175 -15.36 -15.99 9.35
CA TYR A 175 -16.25 -15.69 8.23
C TYR A 175 -15.45 -15.10 7.08
N VAL A 176 -15.74 -15.58 5.87
CA VAL A 176 -15.20 -14.99 4.65
C VAL A 176 -16.34 -14.62 3.71
N CYS A 177 -16.52 -13.32 3.48
CA CYS A 177 -17.46 -12.79 2.50
C CYS A 177 -16.78 -12.68 1.15
N ILE A 178 -17.35 -13.30 0.12
CA ILE A 178 -16.79 -13.32 -1.23
C ILE A 178 -17.87 -12.97 -2.26
N ASP A 179 -17.46 -12.43 -3.40
CA ASP A 179 -18.29 -12.47 -4.61
C ASP A 179 -18.47 -13.94 -5.07
N MET A 180 -19.43 -14.19 -5.96
CA MET A 180 -19.72 -15.47 -6.60
C MET A 180 -18.61 -15.97 -7.54
N TYR A 181 -17.42 -15.35 -7.52
CA TYR A 181 -16.29 -15.81 -8.30
C TYR A 181 -15.73 -17.14 -7.76
N LYS A 182 -15.72 -18.16 -8.63
CA LYS A 182 -15.33 -19.54 -8.30
C LYS A 182 -13.96 -19.63 -7.63
N ASN A 183 -12.99 -18.83 -8.06
CA ASN A 183 -11.63 -18.91 -7.56
C ASN A 183 -11.54 -18.52 -6.08
N TYR A 184 -12.30 -17.53 -5.63
CA TYR A 184 -12.33 -17.15 -4.21
C TYR A 184 -12.90 -18.28 -3.35
N LYS A 185 -13.94 -18.96 -3.85
CA LYS A 185 -14.49 -20.15 -3.17
C LYS A 185 -13.43 -21.24 -3.02
N ILE A 186 -12.67 -21.55 -4.08
CA ILE A 186 -11.60 -22.56 -4.03
C ILE A 186 -10.53 -22.18 -2.99
N VAL A 187 -10.06 -20.93 -3.02
CA VAL A 187 -9.03 -20.43 -2.10
C VAL A 187 -9.53 -20.47 -0.65
N ALA A 188 -10.76 -20.02 -0.38
CA ALA A 188 -11.36 -20.05 0.93
C ALA A 188 -11.49 -21.48 1.48
N GLN A 189 -12.00 -22.41 0.67
CA GLN A 189 -12.13 -23.83 1.07
C GLN A 189 -10.77 -24.48 1.37
N GLN A 190 -9.73 -24.12 0.62
CA GLN A 190 -8.40 -24.71 0.78
C GLN A 190 -7.63 -24.13 1.98
N TYR A 191 -7.65 -22.80 2.16
CA TYR A 191 -6.79 -22.11 3.12
C TYR A 191 -7.51 -21.57 4.35
N LEU A 192 -8.82 -21.29 4.28
CA LEU A 192 -9.62 -20.72 5.38
C LEU A 192 -10.62 -21.77 5.89
N LYS A 193 -10.12 -22.95 6.26
CA LYS A 193 -10.95 -24.14 6.56
C LYS A 193 -11.93 -23.96 7.72
N LYS A 194 -11.64 -23.06 8.66
CA LYS A 194 -12.52 -22.74 9.79
C LYS A 194 -13.56 -21.67 9.46
N ALA A 195 -13.39 -20.98 8.33
CA ALA A 195 -14.25 -19.88 7.96
C ALA A 195 -15.54 -20.38 7.30
N THR A 196 -16.66 -19.81 7.70
CA THR A 196 -17.93 -19.93 6.97
C THR A 196 -17.88 -19.03 5.75
N ILE A 197 -18.13 -19.59 4.56
CA ILE A 197 -18.14 -18.84 3.31
C ILE A 197 -19.51 -18.19 3.14
N CYS A 198 -19.53 -16.86 3.13
CA CYS A 198 -20.70 -16.04 2.89
C CYS A 198 -20.64 -15.44 1.48
N VAL A 199 -21.76 -15.45 0.77
CA VAL A 199 -21.87 -14.76 -0.52
C VAL A 199 -22.35 -13.34 -0.28
N ASP A 200 -21.70 -12.36 -0.91
CA ASP A 200 -22.12 -10.97 -0.83
C ASP A 200 -23.52 -10.76 -1.45
N SER A 201 -24.46 -10.31 -0.64
CA SER A 201 -25.83 -10.02 -1.05
C SER A 201 -25.93 -8.95 -2.14
N PHE A 202 -25.01 -7.97 -2.16
CA PHE A 202 -25.03 -6.94 -3.20
C PHE A 202 -24.83 -7.56 -4.58
N HIS A 203 -23.84 -8.45 -4.71
CA HIS A 203 -23.56 -9.16 -5.95
C HIS A 203 -24.71 -10.10 -6.36
N VAL A 204 -25.37 -10.75 -5.39
CA VAL A 204 -26.57 -11.58 -5.65
C VAL A 204 -27.71 -10.73 -6.22
N ILE A 205 -28.06 -9.65 -5.54
CA ILE A 205 -29.15 -8.74 -5.96
C ILE A 205 -28.84 -8.12 -7.32
N LYS A 206 -27.58 -7.69 -7.54
CA LYS A 206 -27.14 -7.16 -8.82
C LYS A 206 -27.30 -8.18 -9.95
N ASN A 207 -26.84 -9.42 -9.75
CA ASN A 207 -26.98 -10.48 -10.77
C ASN A 207 -28.45 -10.83 -11.08
N LEU A 208 -29.32 -10.80 -10.07
CA LEU A 208 -30.77 -10.98 -10.25
C LEU A 208 -31.35 -9.82 -11.07
N ASN A 209 -31.05 -8.58 -10.69
CA ASN A 209 -31.50 -7.39 -11.40
C ASN A 209 -31.01 -7.37 -12.86
N ASP A 210 -29.74 -7.67 -13.11
CA ASP A 210 -29.17 -7.75 -14.46
C ASP A 210 -29.86 -8.83 -15.31
N SER A 211 -30.25 -9.94 -14.68
CA SER A 211 -30.97 -11.03 -15.35
C SER A 211 -32.40 -10.64 -15.73
N LEU A 212 -33.12 -9.98 -14.81
CA LEU A 212 -34.44 -9.43 -15.08
C LEU A 212 -34.38 -8.33 -16.15
N ASP A 213 -33.38 -7.46 -16.10
CA ASP A 213 -33.16 -6.41 -17.09
C ASP A 213 -32.89 -7.00 -18.49
N ARG A 214 -32.13 -8.09 -18.59
CA ARG A 214 -31.93 -8.80 -19.86
C ARG A 214 -33.23 -9.37 -20.43
N ILE A 215 -34.11 -9.90 -19.59
CA ILE A 215 -35.44 -10.38 -20.02
C ILE A 215 -36.29 -9.19 -20.48
N ARG A 216 -36.35 -8.12 -19.68
CA ARG A 216 -37.08 -6.89 -20.00
C ARG A 216 -36.64 -6.32 -21.35
N VAL A 217 -35.34 -6.14 -21.56
CA VAL A 217 -34.80 -5.62 -22.84
C VAL A 217 -35.10 -6.56 -24.00
N ARG A 218 -35.09 -7.88 -23.79
CA ARG A 218 -35.44 -8.86 -24.84
C ARG A 218 -36.91 -8.73 -25.26
N ILE A 219 -37.82 -8.60 -24.30
CA ILE A 219 -39.26 -8.40 -24.56
C ILE A 219 -39.47 -7.04 -25.24
N MET A 220 -38.86 -5.98 -24.72
CA MET A 220 -38.93 -4.63 -25.29
C MET A 220 -38.56 -4.63 -26.79
N ARG A 221 -37.50 -5.34 -27.18
CA ARG A 221 -37.01 -5.43 -28.57
C ARG A 221 -37.94 -6.20 -29.52
N GLN A 222 -38.97 -6.89 -29.03
CA GLN A 222 -39.97 -7.55 -29.89
C GLN A 222 -41.02 -6.58 -30.42
N PHE A 223 -41.15 -5.40 -29.81
CA PHE A 223 -42.13 -4.40 -30.19
C PHE A 223 -41.49 -3.28 -31.02
N HIS A 224 -42.30 -2.60 -31.85
CA HIS A 224 -41.86 -1.43 -32.60
C HIS A 224 -41.49 -0.29 -31.64
N SER A 225 -40.47 0.52 -31.95
CA SER A 225 -39.95 1.57 -31.06
C SER A 225 -41.01 2.58 -30.60
N ASP A 226 -42.04 2.78 -31.41
CA ASP A 226 -43.10 3.78 -31.20
C ASP A 226 -44.34 3.19 -30.51
N SER A 227 -44.30 1.89 -30.18
CA SER A 227 -45.40 1.20 -29.50
C SER A 227 -45.45 1.50 -28.00
N THR A 228 -46.64 1.41 -27.42
CA THR A 228 -46.84 1.61 -25.99
C THR A 228 -46.13 0.50 -25.19
N GLU A 229 -46.12 -0.73 -25.72
CA GLU A 229 -45.47 -1.90 -25.16
C GLU A 229 -43.95 -1.71 -25.07
N TYR A 230 -43.33 -1.13 -26.10
CA TYR A 230 -41.92 -0.76 -26.06
C TYR A 230 -41.64 0.26 -24.94
N TYR A 231 -42.49 1.29 -24.81
CA TYR A 231 -42.35 2.31 -23.78
C TYR A 231 -42.52 1.75 -22.37
N LEU A 232 -43.50 0.88 -22.15
CA LEU A 232 -43.73 0.21 -20.86
C LEU A 232 -42.49 -0.58 -20.43
N HIS A 233 -41.85 -1.29 -21.36
CA HIS A 233 -40.63 -2.04 -21.12
C HIS A 233 -39.35 -1.21 -21.10
N SER A 234 -39.41 0.12 -21.30
CA SER A 234 -38.26 1.00 -21.22
C SER A 234 -37.77 1.17 -19.77
N ARG A 235 -36.46 1.41 -19.61
CA ARG A 235 -35.86 1.61 -18.29
C ARG A 235 -36.46 2.84 -17.58
N THR A 236 -36.82 3.87 -18.35
CA THR A 236 -37.41 5.14 -17.87
C THR A 236 -38.77 4.95 -17.21
N TYR A 237 -39.59 4.01 -17.69
CA TYR A 237 -40.90 3.73 -17.11
C TYR A 237 -40.78 2.91 -15.82
N TYR A 238 -39.96 1.84 -15.85
CA TYR A 238 -39.76 0.94 -14.70
C TYR A 238 -39.18 1.64 -13.47
N THR A 239 -38.28 2.62 -13.65
CA THR A 239 -37.70 3.38 -12.53
C THR A 239 -38.67 4.40 -11.93
N LYS A 240 -39.73 4.80 -12.64
CA LYS A 240 -40.74 5.75 -12.14
C LYS A 240 -41.86 5.11 -11.34
N VAL A 241 -42.13 3.82 -11.58
CA VAL A 241 -43.19 3.06 -10.88
C VAL A 241 -42.70 2.50 -9.54
N THR A 242 -41.38 2.44 -9.35
CA THR A 242 -40.72 1.83 -8.18
C THR A 242 -40.13 2.84 -7.19
N SER A 243 -40.34 4.14 -7.43
CA SER A 243 -39.95 5.26 -6.56
C SER A 243 -41.18 5.89 -5.92
#